data_AF-A0A2V8ZFR7-F1
#
_entry.id   AF-A0A2V8ZFR7-F1
#
_cell.length_a   1.000
_cell.length_b   1.000
_cell.length_c   1.000
_cell.angle_alpha   90.00
_cell.angle_beta   90.00
_cell.angle_gamma   90.00
#
_symmetry.space_group_name_H-M   'P 1'
#
loop_
_entity.id
_entity.type
_entity.pdbx_description
1 polymer ?
#
loop_
_entity_poly.entity_id
_entity_poly.type
_entity_poly.pdbx_seq_one_letter_code
_entity_poly.pdbx_strand_id
1 'polypeptide(L)'
;MSVSWHGADLQLFSRVETLGMGGLFISAPNPPTVGTKLRLAFEVPGGNVRADAIVRSIAPAEGFGVEFTRMAIGDKILLKKLMTRLLRVV
;
A
#
# COMPACT_ATOMS: atom_id res chain seq x y z
N MET A 1 10.01 2.85 -1.61
CA MET A 1 9.63 2.79 -0.16
C MET A 1 9.20 1.37 0.18
N SER A 2 9.22 0.99 1.45
CA SER A 2 8.76 -0.33 1.91
C SER A 2 7.39 -0.23 2.59
N VAL A 3 6.64 -1.32 2.56
CA VAL A 3 5.34 -1.46 3.22
C VAL A 3 5.32 -2.78 3.98
N SER A 4 4.85 -2.75 5.23
CA SER A 4 4.45 -3.96 5.93
C SER A 4 2.99 -4.25 5.62
N TRP A 5 2.68 -5.53 5.42
CA TRP A 5 1.32 -5.97 5.21
C TRP A 5 1.05 -7.26 5.98
N HIS A 6 -0.15 -7.33 6.55
CA HIS A 6 -0.63 -8.45 7.33
C HIS A 6 -1.99 -8.93 6.79
N GLY A 7 -2.11 -10.23 6.51
CA GLY A 7 -3.34 -10.91 6.13
C GLY A 7 -3.04 -12.25 5.46
N ALA A 8 -4.06 -13.09 5.26
CA ALA A 8 -3.89 -14.47 4.80
C ALA A 8 -2.86 -15.26 5.64
N ASP A 9 -2.87 -15.06 6.96
CA ASP A 9 -1.93 -15.66 7.92
C ASP A 9 -0.44 -15.34 7.67
N LEU A 10 -0.17 -14.32 6.86
CA LEU A 10 1.16 -13.80 6.57
C LEU A 10 1.36 -12.41 7.17
N GLN A 11 2.59 -12.12 7.57
CA GLN A 11 3.07 -10.78 7.89
C GLN A 11 4.42 -10.58 7.21
N LEU A 12 4.45 -9.75 6.17
CA LEU A 12 5.63 -9.56 5.33
C LEU A 12 5.95 -8.08 5.13
N PHE A 13 7.19 -7.83 4.73
CA PHE A 13 7.68 -6.53 4.29
C PHE A 13 8.02 -6.59 2.80
N SER A 14 7.45 -5.68 2.03
CA SER A 14 7.59 -5.65 0.57
C SER A 14 7.93 -4.26 0.07
N ARG A 15 8.45 -4.20 -1.15
CA ARG A 15 8.67 -2.93 -1.86
C ARG A 15 7.35 -2.45 -2.47
N VAL A 16 7.12 -1.14 -2.38
CA VAL A 16 6.05 -0.46 -3.14
C VAL A 16 6.64 -0.03 -4.49
N GLU A 17 6.06 -0.53 -5.58
CA GLU A 17 6.44 -0.14 -6.95
C GLU A 17 5.62 1.05 -7.45
N THR A 18 4.35 1.11 -7.08
CA THR A 18 3.47 2.23 -7.43
C THR A 18 2.62 2.63 -6.24
N LEU A 19 2.45 3.93 -6.07
CA LEU A 19 1.72 4.55 -4.98
C LEU A 19 0.69 5.52 -5.56
N GLY A 20 -0.55 5.41 -5.10
CA GLY A 20 -1.60 6.37 -5.42
C GLY A 20 -2.48 6.67 -4.20
N MET A 21 -3.38 7.65 -4.35
CA MET A 21 -4.32 8.01 -3.29
C MET A 21 -5.32 6.90 -2.96
N GLY A 22 -5.58 5.98 -3.90
CA GLY A 22 -6.54 4.89 -3.75
C GLY A 22 -5.91 3.53 -3.43
N GLY A 23 -4.58 3.38 -3.51
CA GLY A 23 -3.98 2.05 -3.39
C GLY A 23 -2.49 2.00 -3.68
N LEU A 24 -1.94 0.79 -3.60
CA LEU A 24 -0.54 0.48 -3.88
C LEU A 24 -0.44 -0.65 -4.91
N PHE A 25 0.67 -0.68 -5.63
CA PHE A 25 1.19 -1.92 -6.20
C PHE A 25 2.41 -2.36 -5.39
N ILE A 26 2.37 -3.59 -4.90
CA ILE A 26 3.34 -4.16 -3.95
C ILE A 26 4.06 -5.33 -4.63
N SER A 27 5.38 -5.29 -4.64
CA SER A 27 6.19 -6.40 -5.16
C SER A 27 6.19 -7.59 -4.19
N ALA A 28 5.87 -8.77 -4.71
CA ALA A 28 5.93 -10.03 -3.99
C ALA A 28 5.93 -11.21 -4.98
N PRO A 29 6.84 -12.19 -4.83
CA PRO A 29 6.91 -13.34 -5.73
C PRO A 29 5.67 -14.26 -5.60
N ASN A 30 5.11 -14.33 -4.39
CA ASN A 30 3.92 -15.13 -4.07
C ASN A 30 2.82 -14.19 -3.55
N PRO A 31 2.08 -13.52 -4.43
CA PRO A 31 1.04 -12.57 -4.04
C PRO A 31 -0.16 -13.28 -3.40
N PRO A 32 -0.82 -12.68 -2.38
CA PRO A 32 -2.10 -13.18 -1.90
C PRO A 32 -3.18 -13.14 -3.00
N THR A 33 -4.20 -13.97 -2.87
CA THR A 33 -5.29 -14.05 -3.87
C THR A 33 -6.14 -12.77 -3.89
N VAL A 34 -6.76 -12.49 -5.05
CA VAL A 34 -7.73 -11.38 -5.19
C VAL A 34 -8.86 -11.53 -4.17
N GLY A 35 -9.27 -10.42 -3.56
CA GLY A 35 -10.26 -10.39 -2.49
C GLY A 35 -9.69 -10.55 -1.08
N THR A 36 -8.41 -10.91 -0.94
CA THR A 36 -7.73 -10.98 0.35
C THR A 36 -7.71 -9.60 1.01
N LYS A 37 -8.16 -9.54 2.27
CA LYS A 37 -8.10 -8.32 3.10
C LYS A 37 -6.75 -8.23 3.80
N LEU A 38 -6.13 -7.05 3.71
CA LEU A 38 -4.81 -6.77 4.26
C LEU A 38 -4.87 -5.55 5.17
N ARG A 39 -4.04 -5.54 6.20
CA ARG A 39 -3.69 -4.34 6.97
C ARG A 39 -2.30 -3.90 6.55
N LEU A 40 -2.16 -2.65 6.15
CA LEU A 40 -0.93 -2.07 5.62
C LEU A 40 -0.36 -1.04 6.59
N ALA A 41 0.96 -0.95 6.68
CA ALA A 41 1.64 0.18 7.29
C ALA A 41 2.91 0.55 6.55
N PHE A 42 3.14 1.84 6.35
CA PHE A 42 4.36 2.35 5.71
C PHE A 42 4.71 3.75 6.21
N GLU A 43 5.99 4.09 6.11
CA GLU A 43 6.51 5.39 6.53
C GLU A 43 6.47 6.40 5.39
N VAL A 44 6.12 7.64 5.75
CA VAL A 44 6.17 8.80 4.87
C VAL A 44 6.77 9.98 5.65
N PRO A 45 7.21 11.06 4.97
CA PRO A 45 7.63 12.26 5.68
C PRO A 45 6.50 12.79 6.58
N GLY A 46 6.77 12.85 7.89
CA GLY A 46 5.82 13.33 8.90
C GLY A 46 5.07 12.24 9.66
N GLY A 47 5.29 10.95 9.37
CA GLY A 47 4.78 9.85 10.20
C GLY A 47 4.52 8.55 9.44
N ASN A 48 3.76 7.66 10.06
CA ASN A 48 3.36 6.39 9.48
C ASN A 48 1.92 6.48 8.97
N VAL A 49 1.66 5.88 7.82
CA VAL A 49 0.33 5.70 7.25
C VAL A 49 -0.11 4.26 7.51
N ARG A 50 -1.33 4.08 8.03
CA ARG A 50 -1.96 2.75 8.16
C ARG A 50 -3.26 2.71 7.36
N ALA A 51 -3.53 1.56 6.75
CA ALA A 51 -4.75 1.37 5.97
C ALA A 51 -5.22 -0.07 5.97
N ASP A 52 -6.54 -0.28 5.99
CA ASP A 52 -7.15 -1.54 5.56
C ASP A 52 -7.22 -1.52 4.04
N ALA A 53 -6.93 -2.65 3.40
CA ALA A 53 -6.91 -2.78 1.96
C ALA A 53 -7.45 -4.12 1.48
N ILE A 54 -7.79 -4.21 0.20
CA ILE A 54 -8.20 -5.45 -0.46
C ILE A 54 -7.37 -5.66 -1.73
N VAL A 55 -6.91 -6.89 -1.95
CA VAL A 55 -6.22 -7.26 -3.20
C VAL A 55 -7.21 -7.20 -4.35
N ARG A 56 -6.89 -6.44 -5.40
CA ARG A 56 -7.72 -6.25 -6.59
C ARG A 56 -7.13 -6.85 -7.85
N SER A 57 -5.81 -6.96 -7.92
CA SER A 57 -5.12 -7.52 -9.08
C SER A 57 -3.84 -8.23 -8.66
N ILE A 58 -3.40 -9.16 -9.50
CA ILE A 58 -2.16 -9.92 -9.33
C ILE A 58 -1.40 -9.83 -10.65
N ALA A 59 -0.11 -9.56 -10.57
CA ALA A 59 0.84 -9.76 -11.66
C ALA A 59 1.73 -10.96 -11.26
N PRO A 60 1.60 -12.12 -11.95
CA PRO A 60 2.34 -13.32 -11.59
C PRO A 60 3.84 -13.10 -11.44
N ALA A 61 4.43 -13.61 -10.35
CA ALA A 61 5.85 -13.47 -9.98
C ALA A 61 6.37 -12.03 -9.76
N GLU A 62 5.57 -11.00 -10.03
CA GLU A 62 5.95 -9.60 -9.87
C GLU A 62 5.38 -9.00 -8.57
N GLY A 63 4.08 -9.16 -8.35
CA GLY A 63 3.39 -8.52 -7.23
C GLY A 63 1.87 -8.46 -7.35
N PHE A 64 1.27 -7.51 -6.65
CA PHE A 64 -0.17 -7.36 -6.58
C PHE A 64 -0.61 -5.92 -6.30
N GLY A 65 -1.77 -5.57 -6.85
CA GLY A 65 -2.43 -4.30 -6.63
C GLY A 65 -3.44 -4.39 -5.48
N VAL A 66 -3.41 -3.40 -4.59
CA VAL A 66 -4.34 -3.28 -3.47
C VAL A 66 -5.09 -1.96 -3.53
N GLU A 67 -6.37 -1.99 -3.21
CA GLU A 67 -7.20 -0.81 -3.01
C GLU A 67 -7.35 -0.54 -1.51
N PHE A 68 -7.13 0.71 -1.07
CA PHE A 68 -7.42 1.12 0.29
C PHE A 68 -8.94 1.14 0.52
N THR A 69 -9.39 0.44 1.57
CA THR A 69 -10.81 0.34 1.95
C THR A 69 -11.12 1.16 3.20
N ARG A 70 -10.13 1.37 4.08
CA ARG A 70 -10.25 2.24 5.25
C ARG A 70 -8.91 2.87 5.59
N MET A 71 -8.94 4.14 5.95
CA MET A 71 -7.76 4.90 6.40
C MET A 71 -8.21 6.01 7.34
N ALA A 72 -7.46 6.24 8.42
CA ALA A 72 -7.74 7.36 9.31
C ALA A 72 -7.52 8.70 8.59
N ILE A 73 -8.21 9.77 9.03
CA ILE A 73 -8.11 11.08 8.40
C ILE A 73 -6.66 11.61 8.47
N GLY A 74 -5.98 11.43 9.60
CA GLY A 74 -4.56 11.83 9.75
C GLY A 74 -3.66 11.13 8.74
N ASP A 75 -3.81 9.82 8.60
CA ASP A 75 -3.05 9.00 7.65
C ASP A 75 -3.33 9.41 6.20
N LYS A 76 -4.59 9.72 5.86
CA LYS A 76 -4.99 10.24 4.54
C LYS A 76 -4.35 11.60 4.25
N ILE A 77 -4.22 12.47 5.25
CA ILE A 77 -3.54 13.75 5.12
C ILE A 77 -2.04 13.55 4.89
N LEU A 78 -1.40 12.64 5.63
CA LEU A 78 0.02 12.30 5.42
C LEU A 78 0.26 11.77 4.00
N LEU A 79 -0.58 10.84 3.53
CA LEU A 79 -0.49 10.32 2.17
C LEU A 79 -0.71 11.43 1.13
N LYS A 80 -1.72 12.29 1.30
CA LYS A 80 -1.98 13.41 0.38
C LYS A 80 -0.79 14.38 0.31
N LYS A 81 -0.16 14.67 1.44
CA LYS A 81 1.05 15.51 1.49
C LYS A 81 2.20 14.86 0.72
N LEU A 82 2.41 13.56 0.89
CA LEU A 82 3.40 12.82 0.11
C LEU A 82 3.10 12.89 -1.40
N MET A 83 1.86 12.61 -1.82
CA MET A 83 1.45 12.71 -3.24
C MET A 83 1.65 14.09 -3.82
N THR A 84 1.30 15.13 -3.07
CA THR A 84 1.52 16.51 -3.50
C THR A 84 3.00 16.82 -3.69
N ARG A 85 3.89 16.24 -2.87
CA ARG A 85 5.34 16.39 -3.02
C ARG A 85 5.89 15.62 -4.22
N LEU A 86 5.45 14.37 -4.42
CA LEU A 86 5.94 13.52 -5.51
C LEU A 86 5.43 13.94 -6.89
N LEU A 87 4.22 14.51 -6.96
CA LEU A 87 3.64 15.00 -8.22
C LEU A 87 4.06 16.43 -8.57
N ARG A 88 4.62 17.18 -7.61
CA ARG A 88 5.32 18.43 -7.88
C ARG A 88 6.72 18.12 -8.39
N VAL A 89 6.78 17.49 -9.56
CA VAL A 89 7.94 17.60 -10.43
C VAL A 89 7.63 18.79 -11.34
N VAL A 90 8.18 19.95 -10.98
CA VAL A 90 8.37 21.08 -11.88
C VAL A 90 9.85 21.08 -12.25
#